data_AF-A0A2D4JAI6-F1
#
_entry.id   AF-A0A2D4JAI6-F1
#
_cell.length_a   1.000
_cell.length_b   1.000
_cell.length_c   1.000
_cell.angle_alpha   90.00
_cell.angle_beta   90.00
_cell.angle_gamma   90.00
#
_symmetry.space_group_name_H-M   'P 1'
#
loop_
_entity.id
_entity.type
_entity.pdbx_description
1 polymer ?
#
loop_
_entity_poly.entity_id
_entity_poly.type
_entity_poly.pdbx_seq_one_letter_code
_entity_poly.pdbx_strand_id
1 'polypeptide(L)'
;KLAPNHTESYSAGNDVFAKFSAFIKNTREDVNEHLEKTLLKALNKLNIYLNTPLPEEIDANSTEDITVSTRKFLDGDELTLADCNLLPKLHIIKVVAKKFRNFEFPSEMTGIWRYLNNAYDRDEFINTCPADREIEYAYLDVAKRMK
;
A
#
# COMPACT_ATOMS: atom_id res chain seq x y z
N LYS A 1 -3.14 -23.15 1.00
CA LYS A 1 -2.88 -22.68 -0.38
C LYS A 1 -2.48 -21.21 -0.27
N LEU A 2 -1.47 -20.74 -1.01
CA LEU A 2 -1.03 -19.32 -0.97
C LEU A 2 -1.85 -18.38 -1.86
N ALA A 3 -2.69 -18.92 -2.73
CA ALA A 3 -3.55 -18.13 -3.60
C ALA A 3 -4.68 -17.47 -2.77
N PRO A 4 -4.95 -16.16 -2.96
CA PRO A 4 -6.15 -15.51 -2.43
C PRO A 4 -7.43 -16.25 -2.79
N ASN A 5 -8.38 -16.25 -1.86
CA ASN A 5 -9.74 -16.74 -2.02
C ASN A 5 -10.63 -15.70 -2.74
N HIS A 6 -10.39 -14.40 -2.51
CA HIS A 6 -11.16 -13.34 -3.12
C HIS A 6 -10.48 -12.79 -4.38
N THR A 7 -11.22 -12.74 -5.48
CA THR A 7 -10.73 -12.17 -6.74
C THR A 7 -10.33 -10.69 -6.60
N GLU A 8 -11.02 -9.94 -5.75
CA GLU A 8 -10.71 -8.53 -5.50
C GLU A 8 -9.32 -8.34 -4.86
N SER A 9 -8.87 -9.28 -4.03
CA SER A 9 -7.53 -9.25 -3.41
C SER A 9 -6.41 -9.17 -4.43
N TYR A 10 -6.57 -9.80 -5.61
CA TYR A 10 -5.58 -9.73 -6.69
C TYR A 10 -5.47 -8.36 -7.35
N SER A 11 -6.54 -7.56 -7.32
CA SER A 11 -6.59 -6.27 -8.01
C SER A 11 -6.51 -5.07 -7.06
N ALA A 12 -6.70 -5.29 -5.76
CA ALA A 12 -6.52 -4.27 -4.73
C ALA A 12 -5.12 -3.64 -4.80
N GLY A 13 -5.07 -2.31 -5.01
CA GLY A 13 -3.81 -1.56 -5.06
C GLY A 13 -2.96 -1.78 -6.31
N ASN A 14 -3.48 -2.43 -7.36
CA ASN A 14 -2.70 -2.77 -8.57
C ASN A 14 -2.14 -1.54 -9.33
N ASP A 15 -2.80 -0.39 -9.25
CA ASP A 15 -2.43 0.84 -9.93
C ASP A 15 -1.56 1.78 -9.08
N VAL A 16 -1.45 1.54 -7.76
CA VAL A 16 -0.76 2.40 -6.80
C VAL A 16 0.70 2.64 -7.20
N PHE A 17 1.43 1.58 -7.57
CA PHE A 17 2.84 1.69 -7.95
C PHE A 17 3.06 2.44 -9.26
N ALA A 18 2.12 2.32 -10.22
CA ALA A 18 2.18 3.08 -11.47
C ALA A 18 1.91 4.58 -11.21
N LYS A 19 0.95 4.92 -10.33
CA LYS A 19 0.69 6.31 -9.95
C LYS A 19 1.88 6.93 -9.20
N PHE A 20 2.47 6.17 -8.28
CA PHE A 20 3.70 6.57 -7.61
C PHE A 20 4.85 6.79 -8.61
N SER A 21 5.03 5.88 -9.56
CA SER A 21 6.09 5.99 -10.57
C SER A 21 5.96 7.27 -11.41
N ALA A 22 4.72 7.66 -11.75
CA ALA A 22 4.48 8.93 -12.44
C ALA A 22 4.77 10.14 -11.54
N PHE A 23 4.33 10.09 -10.27
CA PHE A 23 4.57 11.14 -9.28
C PHE A 23 6.07 11.35 -8.99
N ILE A 24 6.82 10.29 -8.72
CA ILE A 24 8.22 10.40 -8.28
C ILE A 24 9.17 10.82 -9.41
N LYS A 25 8.87 10.41 -10.65
CA LYS A 25 9.65 10.76 -11.85
C LYS A 25 9.31 12.14 -12.40
N ASN A 26 8.29 12.80 -11.86
CA ASN A 26 7.88 14.13 -12.29
C ASN A 26 8.95 15.18 -11.97
N THR A 27 9.27 16.01 -12.94
CA THR A 27 10.16 17.17 -12.80
C THR A 27 9.45 18.51 -12.93
N ARG A 28 8.14 18.52 -13.13
CA ARG A 28 7.34 19.71 -13.43
C ARG A 28 6.47 20.10 -12.23
N GLU A 29 6.65 21.30 -11.69
CA GLU A 29 5.85 21.75 -10.53
C GLU A 29 4.36 21.88 -10.86
N ASP A 30 4.01 22.34 -12.07
CA ASP A 30 2.62 22.63 -12.49
C ASP A 30 1.70 21.41 -12.51
N VAL A 31 2.26 20.20 -12.64
CA VAL A 31 1.50 18.93 -12.64
C VAL A 31 1.65 18.14 -11.34
N ASN A 32 2.53 18.57 -10.42
CA ASN A 32 2.87 17.79 -9.23
C ASN A 32 1.64 17.54 -8.35
N GLU A 33 0.86 18.58 -8.08
CA GLU A 33 -0.35 18.49 -7.25
C GLU A 33 -1.37 17.48 -7.84
N HIS A 34 -1.52 17.46 -9.17
CA HIS A 34 -2.41 16.52 -9.84
C HIS A 34 -1.92 15.07 -9.73
N LEU A 35 -0.62 14.83 -9.87
CA LEU A 35 -0.01 13.51 -9.74
C LEU A 35 -0.11 12.99 -8.30
N GLU A 36 0.15 13.86 -7.31
CA GLU A 36 -0.01 13.54 -5.90
C GLU A 36 -1.46 13.18 -5.57
N LYS A 37 -2.43 13.98 -6.02
CA LYS A 37 -3.87 13.68 -5.89
C LYS A 37 -4.24 12.35 -6.52
N THR A 38 -3.64 12.01 -7.65
CA THR A 38 -3.90 10.73 -8.33
C THR A 38 -3.32 9.54 -7.54
N LEU A 39 -2.13 9.69 -6.95
CA LEU A 39 -1.55 8.71 -6.04
C LEU A 39 -2.40 8.54 -4.79
N LEU A 40 -2.81 9.63 -4.15
CA LEU A 40 -3.69 9.62 -2.98
C LEU A 40 -5.03 8.94 -3.28
N LYS A 41 -5.61 9.16 -4.47
CA LYS A 41 -6.83 8.48 -4.88
C LYS A 41 -6.65 6.97 -5.02
N ALA A 42 -5.51 6.51 -5.56
CA ALA A 42 -5.21 5.08 -5.66
C ALA A 42 -4.97 4.45 -4.28
N LEU A 43 -4.22 5.12 -3.40
CA LEU A 43 -4.03 4.71 -2.00
C LEU A 43 -5.37 4.66 -1.25
N ASN A 44 -6.24 5.65 -1.43
CA ASN A 44 -7.53 5.65 -0.77
C ASN A 44 -8.42 4.47 -1.19
N LYS A 45 -8.39 4.07 -2.47
CA LYS A 45 -9.10 2.86 -2.93
C LYS A 45 -8.60 1.60 -2.21
N LEU A 46 -7.28 1.45 -2.09
CA LEU A 46 -6.68 0.35 -1.33
C LEU A 46 -7.06 0.42 0.16
N ASN A 47 -7.04 1.61 0.76
CA ASN A 47 -7.43 1.83 2.15
C ASN A 47 -8.89 1.44 2.40
N ILE A 48 -9.81 1.83 1.50
CA ILE A 48 -11.21 1.44 1.57
C ILE A 48 -11.32 -0.08 1.52
N TYR A 49 -10.65 -0.74 0.57
CA TYR A 49 -10.66 -2.19 0.46
C TYR A 49 -10.20 -2.88 1.75
N LEU A 50 -9.08 -2.42 2.33
CA LEU A 50 -8.55 -2.95 3.59
C LEU A 50 -9.50 -2.72 4.77
N ASN A 51 -10.30 -1.65 4.77
CA ASN A 51 -11.25 -1.36 5.86
C ASN A 51 -12.64 -1.97 5.64
N THR A 52 -13.01 -2.37 4.43
CA THR A 52 -14.27 -3.06 4.16
C THR A 52 -14.18 -4.51 4.66
N PRO A 53 -15.06 -4.97 5.57
CA PRO A 53 -15.08 -6.37 6.02
C PRO A 53 -15.27 -7.36 4.87
N LEU A 54 -14.53 -8.46 4.91
CA LEU A 54 -14.77 -9.61 4.02
C LEU A 54 -16.00 -10.41 4.49
N PRO A 55 -16.64 -11.22 3.62
CA PRO A 55 -17.80 -12.02 4.00
C PRO A 55 -17.56 -12.93 5.22
N GLU A 56 -16.35 -13.44 5.39
CA GLU A 56 -15.96 -14.28 6.53
C GLU A 56 -15.90 -13.53 7.85
N GLU A 57 -15.74 -12.20 7.81
CA GLU A 57 -15.77 -11.34 9.00
C GLU A 57 -17.20 -11.00 9.42
N ILE A 58 -18.22 -11.27 8.60
CA ILE A 58 -19.60 -10.88 8.85
C ILE A 58 -20.40 -12.09 9.32
N ASP A 59 -20.77 -12.11 10.61
CA ASP A 59 -21.69 -13.12 11.15
C ASP A 59 -23.14 -12.66 11.02
N ALA A 60 -23.89 -13.34 10.15
CA ALA A 60 -25.32 -13.07 9.93
C ALA A 60 -26.21 -13.28 11.16
N ASN A 61 -25.70 -13.93 12.22
CA ASN A 61 -26.41 -14.16 13.47
C ASN A 61 -25.93 -13.24 14.61
N SER A 62 -24.90 -12.42 14.38
CA SER A 62 -24.42 -11.44 15.35
C SER A 62 -25.32 -10.20 15.36
N THR A 63 -25.54 -9.63 16.54
CA THR A 63 -26.21 -8.34 16.69
C THR A 63 -25.25 -7.15 16.52
N GLU A 64 -23.96 -7.41 16.33
CA GLU A 64 -22.94 -6.39 16.15
C GLU A 64 -22.71 -6.11 14.65
N ASP A 65 -22.94 -4.86 14.25
CA ASP A 65 -22.61 -4.38 12.90
C ASP A 65 -21.09 -4.18 12.77
N ILE A 66 -20.39 -5.15 12.19
CA ILE A 66 -18.99 -5.02 11.83
C ILE A 66 -18.90 -4.07 10.63
N THR A 67 -18.54 -2.82 10.91
CA THR A 67 -18.44 -1.75 9.89
C THR A 67 -17.01 -1.53 9.39
N VAL A 68 -16.01 -2.01 10.13
CA VAL A 68 -14.59 -1.90 9.80
C VAL A 68 -13.93 -3.26 9.98
N SER A 69 -13.24 -3.71 8.92
CA SER A 69 -12.46 -4.94 8.91
C SER A 69 -11.34 -4.91 9.94
N THR A 70 -11.10 -6.06 10.57
CA THR A 70 -10.00 -6.25 11.52
C THR A 70 -8.89 -7.14 10.95
N ARG A 71 -9.10 -7.73 9.77
CA ARG A 71 -8.13 -8.62 9.11
C ARG A 71 -6.76 -7.98 8.96
N LYS A 72 -5.74 -8.84 9.01
CA LYS A 72 -4.33 -8.42 8.96
C LYS A 72 -3.82 -8.07 7.56
N PHE A 73 -4.23 -8.84 6.56
CA PHE A 73 -3.71 -8.81 5.19
C PHE A 73 -4.82 -8.64 4.15
N LEU A 74 -4.48 -8.63 2.85
CA LEU A 74 -5.45 -8.33 1.80
C LEU A 74 -6.66 -9.26 1.82
N ASP A 75 -6.42 -10.55 2.00
CA ASP A 75 -7.40 -11.63 1.83
C ASP A 75 -7.82 -12.31 3.13
N GLY A 76 -7.38 -11.80 4.29
CA GLY A 76 -7.63 -12.40 5.60
C GLY A 76 -6.48 -12.20 6.57
N ASP A 77 -6.29 -13.15 7.49
CA ASP A 77 -5.25 -13.06 8.53
C ASP A 77 -3.93 -13.73 8.19
N GLU A 78 -3.87 -14.42 7.04
CA GLU A 78 -2.67 -15.06 6.52
C GLU A 78 -2.16 -14.39 5.24
N LEU A 79 -0.84 -14.39 5.06
CA LEU A 79 -0.21 -13.87 3.85
C LEU A 79 -0.56 -14.73 2.63
N THR A 80 -0.86 -14.07 1.52
CA THR A 80 -1.18 -14.66 0.22
C THR A 80 -0.29 -14.11 -0.88
N LEU A 81 -0.41 -14.66 -2.09
CA LEU A 81 0.28 -14.18 -3.28
C LEU A 81 -0.03 -12.72 -3.62
N ALA A 82 -1.21 -12.22 -3.24
CA ALA A 82 -1.54 -10.80 -3.43
C ALA A 82 -0.65 -9.90 -2.56
N ASP A 83 -0.41 -10.30 -1.32
CA ASP A 83 0.43 -9.55 -0.38
C ASP A 83 1.89 -9.54 -0.83
N CYS A 84 2.41 -10.69 -1.28
CA CYS A 84 3.76 -10.81 -1.85
C CYS A 84 3.99 -9.90 -3.06
N ASN A 85 2.94 -9.59 -3.83
CA ASN A 85 3.01 -8.67 -4.97
C ASN A 85 2.95 -7.20 -4.54
N LEU A 86 2.11 -6.87 -3.55
CA LEU A 86 1.81 -5.49 -3.16
C LEU A 86 2.79 -4.94 -2.11
N LEU A 87 3.15 -5.71 -1.08
CA LEU A 87 3.96 -5.25 0.04
C LEU A 87 5.32 -4.68 -0.37
N PRO A 88 6.12 -5.34 -1.24
CA PRO A 88 7.39 -4.77 -1.69
C PRO A 88 7.20 -3.42 -2.40
N LYS A 89 6.12 -3.27 -3.18
CA LYS A 89 5.80 -2.03 -3.89
C LYS A 89 5.42 -0.91 -2.91
N LEU A 90 4.57 -1.20 -1.92
CA LEU A 90 4.20 -0.21 -0.91
C LEU A 90 5.40 0.23 -0.06
N HIS A 91 6.31 -0.69 0.26
CA HIS A 91 7.53 -0.37 1.01
C HIS A 91 8.44 0.57 0.22
N ILE A 92 8.66 0.31 -1.07
CA ILE A 92 9.39 1.21 -1.96
C ILE A 92 8.75 2.60 -1.97
N ILE A 93 7.41 2.68 -2.09
CA ILE A 93 6.69 3.96 -2.08
C ILE A 93 6.95 4.71 -0.77
N LYS A 94 6.80 4.04 0.38
CA LYS A 94 7.03 4.65 1.71
C LYS A 94 8.43 5.24 1.84
N VAL A 95 9.47 4.48 1.48
CA VAL A 95 10.87 4.90 1.61
C VAL A 95 11.19 6.04 0.64
N VAL A 96 10.90 5.86 -0.64
CA VAL A 96 11.31 6.79 -1.69
C VAL A 96 10.49 8.08 -1.65
N ALA A 97 9.17 8.01 -1.44
CA ALA A 97 8.33 9.21 -1.38
C ALA A 97 8.71 10.09 -0.17
N LYS A 98 9.03 9.46 0.97
CA LYS A 98 9.54 10.19 2.14
C LYS A 98 10.88 10.86 1.84
N LYS A 99 11.83 10.13 1.26
CA LYS A 99 13.18 10.63 1.00
C LYS A 99 13.22 11.80 0.01
N PHE A 100 12.52 11.69 -1.12
CA PHE A 100 12.69 12.60 -2.25
C PHE A 100 11.58 13.65 -2.40
N ARG A 101 10.45 13.48 -1.71
CA ARG A 101 9.29 14.40 -1.78
C ARG A 101 8.73 14.78 -0.41
N ASN A 102 9.30 14.26 0.69
CA ASN A 102 8.74 14.40 2.05
C ASN A 102 7.25 14.01 2.12
N PHE A 103 6.82 13.10 1.25
CA PHE A 103 5.46 12.57 1.21
C PHE A 103 5.39 11.33 2.10
N GLU A 104 4.33 11.26 2.91
CA GLU A 104 4.00 10.09 3.73
C GLU A 104 2.57 9.65 3.43
N PHE A 105 2.26 8.39 3.71
CA PHE A 105 0.86 7.96 3.69
C PHE A 105 0.07 8.76 4.75
N PRO A 106 -1.05 9.38 4.39
CA PRO A 106 -1.83 10.14 5.35
C PRO A 106 -2.27 9.28 6.54
N SER A 107 -2.26 9.84 7.74
CA SER A 107 -2.56 9.12 9.00
C SER A 107 -3.99 8.55 9.04
N GLU A 108 -4.91 9.17 8.33
CA GLU A 108 -6.31 8.76 8.19
C GLU A 108 -6.49 7.50 7.34
N MET A 109 -5.46 7.06 6.60
CA MET A 109 -5.48 5.80 5.85
C MET A 109 -5.20 4.59 6.77
N THR A 110 -6.08 4.40 7.76
CA THR A 110 -5.93 3.43 8.85
C THR A 110 -5.80 1.98 8.39
N GLY A 111 -6.46 1.61 7.28
CA GLY A 111 -6.36 0.27 6.71
C GLY A 111 -4.96 -0.02 6.16
N ILE A 112 -4.36 0.96 5.45
CA ILE A 112 -2.98 0.85 4.97
C ILE A 112 -2.00 0.76 6.13
N TRP A 113 -2.16 1.60 7.15
CA TRP A 113 -1.28 1.55 8.33
C TRP A 113 -1.39 0.23 9.08
N ARG A 114 -2.62 -0.28 9.31
CA ARG A 114 -2.84 -1.60 9.90
C ARG A 114 -2.15 -2.70 9.08
N TYR A 115 -2.33 -2.68 7.76
CA TYR A 115 -1.73 -3.65 6.86
C TYR A 115 -0.19 -3.64 6.89
N LEU A 116 0.42 -2.45 6.80
CA LEU A 116 1.87 -2.30 6.84
C LEU A 116 2.45 -2.71 8.19
N ASN A 117 1.81 -2.34 9.31
CA ASN A 117 2.28 -2.72 10.64
C ASN A 117 2.26 -4.24 10.81
N ASN A 118 1.16 -4.90 10.44
CA ASN A 118 1.08 -6.36 10.46
C ASN A 118 2.12 -7.02 9.56
N ALA A 119 2.45 -6.41 8.41
CA ALA A 119 3.48 -6.94 7.52
C ALA A 119 4.90 -6.75 8.07
N TYR A 120 5.21 -5.61 8.70
CA TYR A 120 6.53 -5.39 9.32
C TYR A 120 6.79 -6.29 10.54
N ASP A 121 5.73 -6.80 11.17
CA ASP A 121 5.82 -7.80 12.25
C ASP A 121 6.03 -9.24 11.72
N ARG A 122 6.13 -9.45 10.39
CA ARG A 122 6.35 -10.76 9.76
C ARG A 122 7.78 -10.93 9.27
N ASP A 123 8.40 -12.01 9.73
CA ASP A 123 9.75 -12.42 9.31
C ASP A 123 9.88 -12.57 7.80
N GLU A 124 8.84 -13.09 7.14
CA GLU A 124 8.83 -13.31 5.69
C GLU A 124 8.96 -12.01 4.91
N PHE A 125 8.46 -10.91 5.46
CA PHE A 125 8.56 -9.59 4.84
C PHE A 125 9.84 -8.87 5.24
N ILE A 126 10.09 -8.72 6.55
CA ILE A 126 11.21 -7.88 7.01
C ILE A 126 12.58 -8.44 6.60
N ASN A 127 12.75 -9.76 6.59
CA ASN A 127 14.01 -10.40 6.20
C ASN A 127 14.25 -10.43 4.69
N THR A 128 13.25 -10.06 3.89
CA THR A 128 13.34 -9.99 2.42
C THR A 128 13.38 -8.55 1.90
N CYS A 129 13.09 -7.57 2.74
CA CYS A 129 13.24 -6.17 2.40
C CYS A 129 14.73 -5.81 2.24
N PRO A 130 15.13 -5.16 1.14
CA PRO A 130 16.46 -4.57 1.05
C PRO A 130 16.59 -3.42 2.07
N ALA A 131 17.82 -3.09 2.46
CA ALA A 131 18.05 -1.93 3.31
C ALA A 131 17.55 -0.64 2.62
N ASP A 132 16.95 0.28 3.38
CA ASP A 132 16.38 1.53 2.86
C ASP A 132 17.35 2.29 1.93
N ARG A 133 18.64 2.33 2.27
CA ARG A 133 19.67 2.97 1.45
C ARG A 133 19.79 2.40 0.02
N GLU A 134 19.55 1.10 -0.16
CA GLU A 134 19.60 0.45 -1.48
C GLU A 134 18.39 0.86 -2.32
N ILE A 135 17.22 0.97 -1.68
CA ILE A 135 16.00 1.47 -2.31
C ILE A 135 16.19 2.93 -2.72
N GLU A 136 16.70 3.77 -1.81
CA GLU A 136 16.99 5.18 -2.09
C GLU A 136 17.99 5.32 -3.25
N TYR A 137 19.07 4.53 -3.22
CA TYR A 137 20.11 4.53 -4.24
C TYR A 137 19.54 4.19 -5.63
N ALA A 138 18.68 3.17 -5.71
CA ALA A 138 18.02 2.76 -6.96
C ALA A 138 17.14 3.86 -7.59
N TYR A 139 16.72 4.87 -6.80
CA TYR A 139 15.87 5.96 -7.26
C TYR A 139 16.59 7.30 -7.47
N LEU A 140 17.89 7.41 -7.15
CA LEU A 140 18.65 8.67 -7.22
C LEU A 140 18.55 9.35 -8.60
N ASP A 141 18.69 8.58 -9.67
CA ASP A 141 18.73 9.13 -11.04
C ASP A 141 17.34 9.52 -11.57
N VAL A 142 16.29 8.92 -11.04
CA VAL A 142 14.92 9.08 -11.55
C VAL A 142 14.08 10.03 -10.69
N ALA A 143 14.35 10.12 -9.38
CA ALA A 143 13.67 11.00 -8.43
C ALA A 143 14.27 12.42 -8.42
N LYS A 144 14.39 13.02 -9.62
CA LYS A 144 15.02 14.33 -9.80
C LYS A 144 14.25 15.43 -9.07
N ARG A 145 14.94 16.51 -8.70
CA ARG A 145 14.28 17.72 -8.16
C ARG A 145 13.33 18.31 -9.20
N MET A 146 12.21 18.84 -8.73
CA MET A 146 11.28 19.60 -9.57
C MET A 146 11.94 20.89 -10.04
N LYS A 147 11.55 21.34 -11.22
CA LYS A 147 12.01 22.55 -11.90
C LYS A 147 10.83 23.46 -12.21
#